data_AF-A0A852TQF5-F1
#
_entry.id   AF-A0A852TQF5-F1
#
_cell.length_a   1.000
_cell.length_b   1.000
_cell.length_c   1.000
_cell.angle_alpha   90.00
_cell.angle_beta   90.00
_cell.angle_gamma   90.00
#
_symmetry.space_group_name_H-M   'P 1'
#
loop_
_entity.id
_entity.type
_entity.pdbx_description
1 polymer ?
#
loop_
_entity_poly.entity_id
_entity_poly.type
_entity_poly.pdbx_seq_one_letter_code
_entity_poly.pdbx_strand_id
1 'polypeptide(L)' 'MDKHVQSKVSSIIAEINEIARELEEISHDIGREFKGIGSMKSAQSLQQAANKYRKVSYELRKI' A
#
# COMPACT_ATOMS: atom_id res chain seq x y z
N MET A 1 -11.72 0.67 22.63
CA MET A 1 -12.20 1.64 21.63
C MET A 1 -13.72 1.51 21.50
N ASP A 2 -14.43 2.60 21.22
CA ASP A 2 -15.86 2.55 20.90
C ASP A 2 -16.12 1.67 19.66
N LYS A 3 -17.22 0.91 19.63
CA LYS A 3 -17.49 -0.06 18.54
C LYS A 3 -17.62 0.59 17.17
N HIS A 4 -18.17 1.79 17.09
CA HIS A 4 -18.27 2.55 15.84
C HIS A 4 -16.89 2.97 15.36
N VAL A 5 -16.05 3.43 16.29
CA VAL A 5 -14.66 3.80 15.98
C VAL A 5 -13.85 2.58 15.53
N GLN A 6 -14.01 1.43 16.19
CA GLN A 6 -13.35 0.17 15.80
C GLN A 6 -13.76 -0.30 14.40
N SER A 7 -15.06 -0.22 14.08
CA SER A 7 -15.54 -0.56 12.73
C SER A 7 -14.92 0.36 11.68
N LYS A 8 -14.87 1.68 11.92
CA LYS A 8 -14.25 2.64 11.00
C LYS A 8 -12.76 2.38 10.81
N VAL A 9 -12.02 2.14 11.90
CA VAL A 9 -10.58 1.80 11.82
C VAL A 9 -10.38 0.53 11.00
N SER A 10 -11.24 -0.48 11.17
CA SER A 10 -11.18 -1.72 10.39
C SER A 10 -11.43 -1.49 8.89
N SER A 11 -12.40 -0.64 8.52
CA SER A 11 -12.64 -0.26 7.13
C SER A 11 -11.44 0.49 6.53
N ILE A 12 -10.87 1.46 7.26
CA ILE A 12 -9.67 2.19 6.81
C ILE A 12 -8.49 1.24 6.61
N ILE A 13 -8.30 0.28 7.51
CA ILE A 13 -7.27 -0.76 7.36
C ILE A 13 -7.49 -1.57 6.07
N ALA A 14 -8.73 -1.93 5.75
CA ALA A 14 -9.04 -2.68 4.53
C ALA A 14 -8.69 -1.88 3.27
N GLU A 15 -9.16 -0.63 3.18
CA GLU A 15 -8.89 0.28 2.05
C GLU A 15 -7.38 0.53 1.87
N ILE A 16 -6.65 0.75 2.97
CA ILE A 16 -5.20 0.95 2.92
C ILE A 16 -4.46 -0.28 2.40
N ASN A 17 -4.90 -1.49 2.77
CA ASN A 17 -4.30 -2.72 2.28
C ASN A 17 -4.61 -2.96 0.79
N GLU A 18 -5.79 -2.57 0.33
CA GLU A 18 -6.17 -2.61 -1.09
C GLU A 18 -5.30 -1.67 -1.91
N ILE A 19 -5.15 -0.40 -1.50
CA ILE A 19 -4.25 0.56 -2.14
C ILE A 19 -2.80 0.04 -2.15
N ALA A 20 -2.33 -0.52 -1.02
CA ALA A 20 -0.98 -1.06 -0.96
C ALA A 20 -0.77 -2.20 -1.97
N ARG A 21 -1.79 -3.03 -2.20
CA ARG A 21 -1.74 -4.13 -3.17
C ARG A 21 -1.75 -3.60 -4.61
N GLU A 22 -2.62 -2.66 -4.93
CA GLU A 22 -2.67 -2.04 -6.28
C GLU A 22 -1.31 -1.40 -6.63
N LEU A 23 -0.67 -0.71 -5.69
CA LEU A 23 0.64 -0.11 -5.91
C LEU A 23 1.73 -1.16 -6.19
N GLU A 24 1.64 -2.35 -5.61
CA GLU A 24 2.56 -3.45 -5.90
C GLU A 24 2.31 -4.08 -7.27
N GLU A 25 1.04 -4.26 -7.63
CA GLU A 25 0.66 -4.78 -8.94
C GLU A 25 1.18 -3.83 -10.03
N ILE A 26 0.95 -2.51 -9.89
CA ILE A 26 1.50 -1.50 -10.81
C ILE A 26 3.03 -1.50 -10.81
N SER A 27 3.67 -1.59 -9.63
CA SER A 27 5.14 -1.67 -9.53
C SER A 27 5.70 -2.87 -10.29
N HIS A 28 5.05 -4.03 -10.14
CA HIS A 28 5.43 -5.28 -10.79
C HIS A 28 5.28 -5.18 -12.31
N ASP A 29 4.12 -4.70 -12.77
CA ASP A 29 3.83 -4.54 -14.20
C ASP A 29 4.80 -3.54 -14.84
N ILE A 30 5.08 -2.40 -14.17
CA ILE A 30 6.09 -1.44 -14.64
C ILE A 30 7.48 -2.07 -14.72
N GLY A 31 7.89 -2.81 -13.70
CA GLY A 31 9.18 -3.47 -13.66
C GLY A 31 9.36 -4.55 -14.72
N ARG A 32 8.26 -5.18 -15.15
CA ARG A 32 8.24 -6.25 -16.15
C ARG A 32 8.15 -5.71 -17.58
N GLU A 33 7.27 -4.74 -17.83
CA GLU A 33 6.93 -4.29 -19.18
C GLU A 33 7.84 -3.16 -19.70
N PHE A 34 8.33 -2.31 -18.81
CA PHE A 34 9.15 -1.16 -19.20
C PHE A 34 10.62 -1.42 -18.92
N LYS A 35 11.45 -1.41 -19.96
CA LYS A 35 12.91 -1.53 -19.83
C LYS A 35 13.56 -0.15 -19.76
N GLY A 36 14.22 0.17 -18.65
CA GLY A 36 14.98 1.41 -18.50
C GLY A 36 15.24 1.79 -17.03
N ILE A 37 16.17 2.72 -16.81
CA ILE A 37 16.47 3.24 -15.46
C ILE A 37 15.26 3.98 -14.87
N GLY A 38 14.47 4.64 -15.71
CA GLY A 38 13.24 5.33 -15.30
C GLY A 38 12.17 4.37 -14.76
N SER A 39 11.94 3.23 -15.43
CA SER A 39 10.94 2.26 -14.97
C SER A 39 11.35 1.58 -13.67
N MET A 40 12.64 1.26 -13.48
CA MET A 40 13.15 0.75 -12.22
C MET A 40 12.92 1.72 -11.06
N LYS A 41 13.16 3.03 -11.26
CA LYS A 41 12.91 4.06 -10.24
C LYS A 41 11.42 4.21 -9.92
N SER A 42 10.56 4.15 -10.94
CA SER A 42 9.10 4.22 -10.75
C SER A 42 8.57 3.02 -9.98
N ALA A 43 8.95 1.80 -10.38
CA ALA A 43 8.60 0.57 -9.66
C ALA A 43 9.09 0.63 -8.20
N GLN A 44 10.34 1.04 -7.97
CA GLN A 44 10.86 1.19 -6.61
C GLN A 44 10.07 2.21 -5.79
N SER A 45 9.68 3.35 -6.39
CA SER A 45 8.89 4.38 -5.71
C SER A 45 7.49 3.88 -5.33
N LEU A 46 6.85 3.10 -6.21
CA LEU A 46 5.55 2.49 -5.94
C LEU A 46 5.65 1.42 -4.85
N GLN A 47 6.68 0.57 -4.88
CA GLN A 47 6.94 -0.40 -3.82
C GLN A 47 7.17 0.27 -2.46
N GLN A 48 7.89 1.39 -2.44
CA GLN A 48 8.07 2.18 -1.21
C GLN A 48 6.75 2.78 -0.72
N ALA A 49 5.88 3.25 -1.62
CA ALA A 49 4.56 3.75 -1.26
C ALA A 49 3.69 2.62 -0.66
N ALA A 50 3.62 1.45 -1.30
CA ALA A 50 2.93 0.28 -0.77
C ALA A 50 3.40 -0.08 0.66
N ASN A 51 4.71 -0.05 0.90
CA ASN A 51 5.28 -0.31 2.22
C ASN A 51 4.87 0.73 3.27
N LYS A 52 4.75 2.02 2.90
CA LYS A 52 4.24 3.06 3.80
C LYS A 52 2.79 2.78 4.20
N TYR A 53 1.94 2.43 3.24
CA TYR A 53 0.54 2.07 3.51
C TYR A 53 0.44 0.85 4.43
N ARG A 54 1.25 -0.21 4.20
CA ARG A 54 1.31 -1.35 5.12
C ARG A 54 1.75 -0.98 6.52
N LYS A 55 2.71 -0.08 6.65
CA LYS A 55 3.14 0.42 7.97
C LYS A 55 1.99 1.14 8.68
N VAL A 56 1.25 1.99 7.98
CA VAL A 56 0.06 2.66 8.54
C VAL A 56 -0.99 1.64 8.98
N SER A 57 -1.31 0.66 8.13
CA SER A 57 -2.21 -0.47 8.45
C SER A 57 -1.75 -1.22 9.71
N TYR A 58 -0.46 -1.50 9.85
CA TYR A 58 0.12 -2.14 11.02
C TYR A 58 0.00 -1.29 12.30
N GLU A 59 0.23 0.02 12.22
CA GLU A 59 0.05 0.91 13.37
C GLU A 59 -1.43 1.06 13.75
N LEU A 60 -2.34 1.17 12.78
CA LEU A 60 -3.78 1.26 13.04
C LEU A 60 -4.33 0.01 13.75
N ARG A 61 -3.77 -1.18 13.48
CA ARG A 61 -4.15 -2.43 14.16
C ARG A 61 -3.79 -2.46 15.64
N LYS A 62 -2.93 -1.56 16.12
CA LYS A 62 -2.51 -1.49 17.53
C LYS A 62 -3.41 -0.57 18.37
N ILE A 63 -4.35 0.14 17.73
CA ILE A 63 -5.30 1.08 18.35
C ILE A 63 -6.62 0.36 18.64
#